data_AF-A0A937R7B9-F1
#
_entry.id   AF-A0A937R7B9-F1
#
_cell.length_a   1.000
_cell.length_b   1.000
_cell.length_c   1.000
_cell.angle_alpha   90.00
_cell.angle_beta   90.00
_cell.angle_gamma   90.00
#
_symmetry.space_group_name_H-M   'P 1'
#
loop_
_entity.id
_entity.type
_entity.pdbx_description
1 polymer ?
#
loop_
_entity_poly.entity_id
_entity_poly.type
_entity_poly.pdbx_seq_one_letter_code
_entity_poly.pdbx_strand_id
1 'polypeptide(L)'
;MRLHPFFTVCCTVLAMLGTASAEPDLVDKLLARYTSAKAAAGPDALHLLFLARTEHDARSESYYYRYAPGKGWKALDTFDGHSDLAVFGGALYVFRPDNYTVYSEDDWRPAEWPLSWAPSSACGVGEQLWVFGSRSVAGKHRVRLATFDAPGKDEIARAPVEHPLRLDLPKRAYDICAVTEGRAARVLWHQQAAAAGANEVWMATCDGERWSEPTQVPVPYAHSDFAAAVHEGKLWVFCKERGHGITAERPLRFITWQSGQWDADGGVVSDATDAHMDWTFDIDAEAFGDTLFVFRACRHSVMAHPWRGGQWLPPDVVLRVPSWASYVVWWTLANGLACLALLPVVTWLAYRVRRQQKQAVFADGRTLMVATWSRRVAALLLDFFITEFIWLGVAMIVSVGEGEGTQELADLPAMVALHVVVYFAYFFFGERASGQTVGKRLLSIAVISHTGTRASRRSILIRNLLRPWLPLVPVAYVVGSIVLFATSARQRVGDLLAGTIVVDVPRAHAPRTR
;
A
#
# COMPACT_ATOMS: atom_id res chain seq x y z
N MET A 1 7.28 33.47 29.62
CA MET A 1 8.00 32.76 28.55
C MET A 1 7.07 31.71 27.98
N ARG A 2 6.78 31.80 26.67
CA ARG A 2 6.06 30.83 25.81
C ARG A 2 4.57 30.56 26.12
N LEU A 3 3.72 31.29 25.40
CA LEU A 3 2.30 31.01 25.20
C LEU A 3 2.11 29.76 24.32
N HIS A 4 1.22 28.86 24.75
CA HIS A 4 0.63 27.80 23.94
C HIS A 4 -0.87 28.09 23.75
N PRO A 5 -1.30 28.52 22.55
CA PRO A 5 -2.70 28.40 22.14
C PRO A 5 -2.87 27.65 20.79
N PHE A 6 -1.82 26.99 20.27
CA PHE A 6 -1.91 26.19 19.04
C PHE A 6 -2.40 24.75 19.24
N PHE A 7 -2.51 24.26 20.48
CA PHE A 7 -2.79 22.84 20.77
C PHE A 7 -4.29 22.50 20.89
N THR A 8 -5.16 23.50 21.07
CA THR A 8 -6.58 23.25 21.42
C THR A 8 -7.51 23.17 20.20
N VAL A 9 -7.08 23.61 19.01
CA VAL A 9 -7.93 23.63 17.80
C VAL A 9 -7.75 22.37 16.93
N CYS A 10 -6.64 21.63 17.06
CA CYS A 10 -6.49 20.30 16.43
C CYS A 10 -7.48 19.27 16.99
N CYS A 11 -7.92 19.40 18.25
CA CYS A 11 -8.78 18.41 18.89
C CYS A 11 -10.25 18.44 18.45
N THR A 12 -10.74 19.50 17.80
CA THR A 12 -12.17 19.63 17.46
C THR A 12 -12.52 19.10 16.07
N VAL A 13 -11.56 19.03 15.14
CA VAL A 13 -11.78 18.37 13.82
C VAL A 13 -11.65 16.85 13.93
N LEU A 14 -10.84 16.36 14.88
CA LEU A 14 -10.78 14.96 15.28
C LEU A 14 -12.09 14.42 15.91
N ALA A 15 -13.02 15.30 16.30
CA ALA A 15 -14.25 14.92 17.00
C ALA A 15 -15.52 14.83 16.11
N MET A 16 -15.49 15.28 14.84
CA MET A 16 -16.71 15.37 14.00
C MET A 16 -16.81 14.40 12.82
N LEU A 17 -15.84 13.50 12.62
CA LEU A 17 -16.00 12.33 11.72
C LEU A 17 -15.91 11.00 12.49
N GLY A 18 -16.27 11.05 13.78
CA GLY A 18 -16.44 9.90 14.64
C GLY A 18 -17.56 8.97 14.16
N THR A 19 -17.22 8.03 13.29
CA THR A 19 -17.51 6.59 13.44
C THR A 19 -16.30 5.75 13.01
N ALA A 20 -15.08 6.27 13.18
CA ALA A 20 -13.87 5.48 13.02
C ALA A 20 -13.43 4.99 14.41
N SER A 21 -13.69 3.72 14.70
CA SER A 21 -13.05 3.05 15.84
C SER A 21 -11.57 2.84 15.52
N ALA A 22 -10.74 3.61 16.25
CA ALA A 22 -9.31 3.46 16.52
C ALA A 22 -8.33 3.59 15.34
N GLU A 23 -7.47 4.61 15.42
CA GLU A 23 -6.12 4.61 14.85
C GLU A 23 -5.12 4.62 16.01
N PRO A 24 -4.08 3.76 15.95
CA PRO A 24 -2.70 4.22 15.82
C PRO A 24 -2.19 3.87 14.42
N ASP A 25 -2.78 4.49 13.40
CA ASP A 25 -2.23 5.62 12.63
C ASP A 25 -0.94 5.27 11.86
N LEU A 26 -1.10 5.21 10.54
CA LEU A 26 -0.04 5.20 9.52
C LEU A 26 0.69 3.87 9.22
N VAL A 27 0.60 2.86 10.07
CA VAL A 27 1.36 1.58 9.92
C VAL A 27 0.47 0.44 9.44
N ASP A 28 -0.80 0.46 9.86
CA ASP A 28 -1.93 0.00 9.06
C ASP A 28 -1.89 0.53 7.61
N LYS A 29 -1.18 1.65 7.38
CA LYS A 29 -1.10 2.31 6.10
C LYS A 29 0.11 1.88 5.24
N LEU A 30 0.93 0.92 5.67
CA LEU A 30 2.02 0.34 4.84
C LEU A 30 2.16 -1.18 5.01
N LEU A 31 1.10 -1.95 4.73
CA LEU A 31 1.23 -3.34 4.24
C LEU A 31 2.12 -3.34 2.97
N ALA A 32 3.42 -3.32 3.19
CA ALA A 32 4.40 -2.78 2.27
C ALA A 32 4.81 -3.76 1.16
N ARG A 33 4.33 -3.43 -0.05
CA ARG A 33 4.76 -3.69 -1.46
C ARG A 33 4.67 -5.08 -2.05
N TYR A 34 4.81 -6.18 -1.30
CA TYR A 34 4.63 -7.54 -1.85
C TYR A 34 4.30 -8.49 -0.71
N THR A 35 3.02 -8.87 -0.58
CA THR A 35 2.52 -9.65 0.55
C THR A 35 2.26 -11.11 0.19
N SER A 36 2.80 -12.03 0.99
CA SER A 36 2.30 -13.41 1.09
C SER A 36 1.46 -13.47 2.35
N ALA A 37 0.18 -13.83 2.22
CA ALA A 37 -0.76 -13.93 3.34
C ALA A 37 -0.94 -15.41 3.68
N LYS A 38 -0.58 -15.79 4.91
CA LYS A 38 -0.85 -17.13 5.43
C LYS A 38 -1.87 -17.04 6.54
N ALA A 39 -3.01 -17.69 6.30
CA ALA A 39 -4.15 -17.68 7.19
C ALA A 39 -4.24 -19.00 7.94
N ALA A 40 -4.48 -18.94 9.25
CA ALA A 40 -4.81 -20.12 10.03
C ALA A 40 -6.04 -19.87 10.89
N ALA A 41 -7.07 -20.70 10.74
CA ALA A 41 -8.25 -20.66 11.59
C ALA A 41 -8.01 -21.48 12.86
N GLY A 42 -8.06 -20.83 14.01
CA GLY A 42 -8.33 -21.48 15.29
C GLY A 42 -9.85 -21.60 15.51
N PRO A 43 -10.30 -22.39 16.51
CA PRO A 43 -11.73 -22.62 16.76
C PRO A 43 -12.53 -21.34 17.04
N ASP A 44 -11.89 -20.26 17.52
CA ASP A 44 -12.53 -18.99 17.88
C ASP A 44 -11.85 -17.74 17.27
N ALA A 45 -10.83 -17.88 16.41
CA ALA A 45 -10.09 -16.74 15.86
C ALA A 45 -9.42 -17.05 14.51
N LEU A 46 -9.40 -16.08 13.60
CA LEU A 46 -8.62 -16.16 12.36
C LEU A 46 -7.27 -15.46 12.56
N HIS A 47 -6.19 -16.17 12.31
CA HIS A 47 -4.84 -15.66 12.37
C HIS A 47 -4.37 -15.31 10.96
N LEU A 48 -3.88 -14.10 10.75
CA LEU A 48 -3.25 -13.69 9.50
C LEU A 48 -1.82 -13.27 9.79
N LEU A 49 -0.88 -13.87 9.07
CA LEU A 49 0.48 -13.39 9.00
C LEU A 49 0.78 -12.86 7.60
N PHE A 50 1.48 -11.74 7.55
CA PHE A 50 1.86 -11.07 6.31
C PHE A 50 3.37 -10.87 6.26
N LEU A 51 4.00 -11.21 5.13
CA LEU A 51 5.37 -10.77 4.81
C LEU A 51 5.30 -9.44 4.06
N ALA A 52 6.00 -8.41 4.50
CA ALA A 52 6.24 -7.17 3.77
C ALA A 52 7.67 -7.16 3.21
N ARG A 53 7.82 -6.99 1.90
CA ARG A 53 9.13 -6.75 1.26
C ARG A 53 9.35 -5.24 1.10
N THR A 54 10.37 -4.71 1.75
CA THR A 54 10.88 -3.36 1.55
C THR A 54 11.91 -3.35 0.40
N GLU A 55 11.94 -2.29 -0.43
CA GLU A 55 12.83 -2.24 -1.60
C GLU A 55 14.29 -1.92 -1.23
N HIS A 56 15.21 -2.50 -2.02
CA HIS A 56 16.66 -2.31 -2.02
C HIS A 56 17.39 -2.83 -0.77
N ASP A 57 17.82 -4.10 -0.82
CA ASP A 57 18.78 -4.72 0.11
C ASP A 57 18.46 -4.58 1.62
N ALA A 58 17.70 -5.51 2.20
CA ALA A 58 18.28 -6.48 3.15
C ALA A 58 17.29 -7.26 4.04
N ARG A 59 16.04 -6.83 4.30
CA ARG A 59 15.16 -7.59 5.22
C ARG A 59 13.68 -7.47 4.87
N SER A 60 13.02 -8.62 4.69
CA SER A 60 11.56 -8.69 4.73
C SER A 60 11.11 -8.58 6.19
N GLU A 61 10.05 -7.84 6.49
CA GLU A 61 9.45 -7.79 7.82
C GLU A 61 8.12 -8.51 7.79
N SER A 62 7.70 -9.15 8.87
CA SER A 62 6.46 -9.90 8.93
C SER A 62 5.60 -9.41 10.08
N TYR A 63 4.30 -9.41 9.89
CA TYR A 63 3.34 -8.85 10.83
C TYR A 63 2.30 -9.91 11.20
N TYR A 64 2.02 -10.04 12.50
CA TYR A 64 1.06 -10.99 13.04
C TYR A 64 -0.21 -10.32 13.53
N TYR A 65 -1.34 -10.72 12.95
CA TYR A 65 -2.66 -10.26 13.29
C TYR A 65 -3.56 -11.43 13.71
N ARG A 66 -4.39 -11.18 14.72
CA ARG A 66 -5.45 -12.11 15.15
C ARG A 66 -6.79 -11.40 15.06
N TYR A 67 -7.70 -11.97 14.30
CA TYR A 67 -9.11 -11.59 14.29
C TYR A 67 -9.87 -12.43 15.29
N ALA A 68 -10.56 -11.77 16.22
CA ALA A 68 -11.49 -12.40 17.13
C ALA A 68 -12.92 -11.94 16.81
N PRO A 69 -13.88 -12.87 16.63
CA PRO A 69 -15.30 -12.54 16.42
C PRO A 69 -15.80 -11.59 17.51
N GLY A 70 -16.46 -10.50 17.09
CA GLY A 70 -16.99 -9.46 17.99
C GLY A 70 -15.94 -8.50 18.60
N LYS A 71 -14.64 -8.74 18.40
CA LYS A 71 -13.54 -7.89 18.89
C LYS A 71 -12.70 -7.26 17.76
N GLY A 72 -12.82 -7.77 16.53
CA GLY A 72 -12.11 -7.26 15.36
C GLY A 72 -10.67 -7.76 15.24
N TRP A 73 -9.92 -7.19 14.30
CA TRP A 73 -8.50 -7.46 14.10
C TRP A 73 -7.68 -6.80 15.19
N LYS A 74 -6.74 -7.56 15.76
CA LYS A 74 -5.73 -7.06 16.68
C LYS A 74 -4.34 -7.37 16.11
N ALA A 75 -3.55 -6.33 15.87
CA ALA A 75 -2.13 -6.47 15.63
C ALA A 75 -1.47 -6.97 16.92
N LEU A 76 -0.66 -8.02 16.80
CA LEU A 76 -0.08 -8.67 17.95
C LEU A 76 1.46 -8.59 17.93
N ASP A 77 2.14 -8.79 16.78
CA ASP A 77 3.61 -8.76 16.68
C ASP A 77 4.16 -8.24 15.34
N THR A 78 5.45 -7.91 15.35
CA THR A 78 6.28 -7.61 14.16
C THR A 78 7.63 -8.30 14.25
N PHE A 79 8.09 -8.97 13.20
CA PHE A 79 9.37 -9.69 13.21
C PHE A 79 10.07 -9.74 11.84
N ASP A 80 11.41 -9.75 11.85
CA ASP A 80 12.24 -9.83 10.64
C ASP A 80 12.12 -11.19 9.94
N GLY A 81 11.44 -11.19 8.79
CA GLY A 81 11.31 -12.30 7.86
C GLY A 81 10.53 -13.49 8.45
N HIS A 82 10.05 -14.36 7.58
CA HIS A 82 9.75 -15.74 7.94
C HIS A 82 9.94 -16.60 6.70
N SER A 83 10.29 -17.85 6.92
CA SER A 83 10.42 -18.85 5.86
C SER A 83 9.16 -19.70 5.75
N ASP A 84 8.52 -20.06 6.87
CA ASP A 84 7.20 -20.66 6.87
C ASP A 84 6.46 -20.49 8.20
N LEU A 85 5.19 -20.88 8.21
CA LEU A 85 4.30 -20.92 9.35
C LEU A 85 3.64 -22.28 9.46
N ALA A 86 3.31 -22.69 10.68
CA ALA A 86 2.42 -23.81 10.89
C ALA A 86 1.54 -23.57 12.10
N VAL A 87 0.30 -24.04 12.05
CA VAL A 87 -0.55 -24.15 13.23
C VAL A 87 -0.60 -25.59 13.67
N PHE A 88 -0.23 -25.83 14.92
CA PHE A 88 -0.19 -27.16 15.49
C PHE A 88 -0.40 -27.11 16.99
N GLY A 89 -1.19 -28.04 17.55
CA GLY A 89 -1.43 -28.12 18.99
C GLY A 89 -2.07 -26.85 19.61
N GLY A 90 -2.82 -26.07 18.81
CA GLY A 90 -3.41 -24.80 19.29
C GLY A 90 -2.43 -23.63 19.38
N ALA A 91 -1.20 -23.79 18.89
CA ALA A 91 -0.21 -22.74 18.79
C ALA A 91 0.14 -22.44 17.32
N LEU A 92 0.50 -21.19 17.03
CA LEU A 92 1.09 -20.77 15.77
C LEU A 92 2.60 -20.77 15.89
N TYR A 93 3.26 -21.44 14.95
CA TYR A 93 4.69 -21.47 14.80
C TYR A 93 5.09 -20.56 13.65
N VAL A 94 6.07 -19.71 13.91
CA VAL A 94 6.66 -18.83 12.91
C VAL A 94 8.12 -19.19 12.76
N PHE A 95 8.50 -19.70 11.61
CA PHE A 95 9.85 -20.14 11.30
C PHE A 95 10.64 -19.07 10.56
N ARG A 96 11.91 -18.90 10.94
CA ARG A 96 12.88 -18.00 10.33
C ARG A 96 14.19 -18.75 10.10
N PRO A 97 15.11 -18.24 9.27
CA PRO A 97 16.34 -18.96 8.94
C PRO A 97 17.16 -19.43 10.16
N ASP A 98 17.21 -18.61 11.21
CA ASP A 98 18.06 -18.84 12.39
C ASP A 98 17.28 -18.96 13.71
N ASN A 99 15.95 -18.81 13.69
CA ASN A 99 15.12 -18.91 14.90
C ASN A 99 13.66 -19.26 14.56
N TYR A 100 12.84 -19.48 15.59
CA TYR A 100 11.39 -19.62 15.45
C TYR A 100 10.68 -19.01 16.65
N THR A 101 9.40 -18.67 16.49
CA THR A 101 8.56 -18.18 17.59
C THR A 101 7.30 -19.02 17.68
N VAL A 102 6.91 -19.37 18.90
CA VAL A 102 5.65 -20.05 19.19
C VAL A 102 4.69 -19.04 19.83
N TYR A 103 3.52 -18.90 19.22
CA TYR A 103 2.43 -18.03 19.64
C TYR A 103 1.28 -18.90 20.15
N SER A 104 1.04 -18.86 21.46
CA SER A 104 -0.11 -19.49 22.12
C SER A 104 -1.12 -18.43 22.58
N GLU A 105 -2.30 -18.83 23.07
CA GLU A 105 -3.35 -17.89 23.45
C GLU A 105 -2.91 -16.83 24.48
N ASP A 106 -2.03 -17.23 25.41
CA ASP A 106 -1.63 -16.39 26.55
C ASP A 106 -0.12 -16.10 26.62
N ASP A 107 0.71 -16.78 25.82
CA ASP A 107 2.17 -16.69 25.96
C ASP A 107 2.93 -16.78 24.63
N TRP A 108 4.04 -16.06 24.59
CA TRP A 108 4.81 -15.66 23.43
C TRP A 108 6.27 -16.03 23.65
N ARG A 109 6.73 -17.06 22.94
CA ARG A 109 8.01 -17.69 23.26
C ARG A 109 8.90 -17.81 22.03
N PRO A 110 9.87 -16.88 21.84
CA PRO A 110 10.90 -17.04 20.82
C PRO A 110 11.92 -18.10 21.25
N ALA A 111 12.46 -18.84 20.28
CA ALA A 111 13.49 -19.86 20.48
C ALA A 111 14.48 -19.87 19.30
N GLU A 112 15.73 -20.23 19.56
CA GLU A 112 16.75 -20.37 18.51
C GLU A 112 16.51 -21.62 17.67
N TRP A 113 16.85 -21.54 16.39
CA TRP A 113 16.81 -22.69 15.50
C TRP A 113 18.16 -23.42 15.58
N PRO A 114 18.23 -24.63 16.17
CA PRO A 114 19.50 -25.26 16.51
C PRO A 114 20.15 -26.00 15.32
N LEU A 115 19.49 -26.07 14.16
CA LEU A 115 19.91 -26.91 13.05
C LEU A 115 20.67 -26.11 11.98
N SER A 116 21.61 -26.78 11.34
CA SER A 116 22.52 -26.20 10.32
C SER A 116 21.89 -25.83 8.97
N TRP A 117 20.56 -25.78 8.88
CA TRP A 117 19.79 -25.51 7.67
C TRP A 117 18.51 -24.78 8.03
N ALA A 118 18.07 -23.85 7.17
CA ALA A 118 16.89 -23.03 7.45
C ALA A 118 15.59 -23.82 7.27
N PRO A 119 14.61 -23.69 8.18
CA PRO A 119 13.27 -24.21 7.97
C PRO A 119 12.65 -23.52 6.75
N SER A 120 11.86 -24.25 5.96
CA SER A 120 11.26 -23.78 4.70
C SER A 120 9.80 -24.16 4.56
N SER A 121 9.37 -25.30 5.12
CA SER A 121 7.96 -25.56 5.30
C SER A 121 7.62 -26.40 6.53
N ALA A 122 6.41 -26.34 7.06
CA ALA A 122 5.99 -27.09 8.24
C ALA A 122 4.54 -27.59 8.17
N CYS A 123 4.30 -28.83 8.62
CA CYS A 123 2.96 -29.43 8.65
C CYS A 123 2.79 -30.38 9.85
N GLY A 124 1.60 -30.46 10.42
CA GLY A 124 1.33 -31.36 11.56
C GLY A 124 1.10 -32.81 11.11
N VAL A 125 1.89 -33.76 11.59
CA VAL A 125 1.73 -35.19 11.30
C VAL A 125 1.56 -35.97 12.61
N GLY A 126 0.35 -36.46 12.86
CA GLY A 126 0.03 -37.11 14.13
C GLY A 126 0.16 -36.14 15.31
N GLU A 127 0.95 -36.52 16.32
CA GLU A 127 1.22 -35.71 17.52
C GLU A 127 2.50 -34.87 17.39
N GLN A 128 3.07 -34.78 16.20
CA GLN A 128 4.28 -34.02 15.93
C GLN A 128 4.08 -32.96 14.85
N LEU A 129 4.78 -31.85 14.98
CA LEU A 129 4.94 -30.89 13.90
C LEU A 129 6.22 -31.23 13.14
N TRP A 130 6.09 -31.48 11.83
CA TRP A 130 7.19 -31.81 10.95
C TRP A 130 7.61 -30.56 10.18
N VAL A 131 8.91 -30.27 10.20
CA VAL A 131 9.49 -29.08 9.56
C VAL A 131 10.52 -29.52 8.54
N PHE A 132 10.33 -29.07 7.32
CA PHE A 132 11.15 -29.35 6.17
C PHE A 132 12.01 -28.14 5.82
N GLY A 133 13.18 -28.40 5.28
CA GLY A 133 14.05 -27.36 4.75
C GLY A 133 15.06 -27.90 3.75
N SER A 134 15.70 -27.00 3.00
CA SER A 134 16.72 -27.40 2.04
C SER A 134 18.13 -27.05 2.54
N ARG A 135 19.08 -27.93 2.24
CA ARG A 135 20.51 -27.66 2.45
C ARG A 135 21.29 -28.03 1.20
N SER A 136 22.10 -27.09 0.72
CA SER A 136 22.98 -27.30 -0.43
C SER A 136 24.43 -27.12 0.01
N VAL A 137 25.23 -28.20 -0.04
CA VAL A 137 26.65 -28.18 0.35
C VAL A 137 27.46 -28.91 -0.71
N ALA A 138 28.48 -28.24 -1.27
CA ALA A 138 29.39 -28.80 -2.26
C ALA A 138 28.67 -29.51 -3.43
N GLY A 139 27.63 -28.87 -3.98
CA GLY A 139 26.83 -29.40 -5.10
C GLY A 139 25.86 -30.53 -4.74
N LYS A 140 25.79 -30.95 -3.47
CA LYS A 140 24.79 -31.91 -2.99
C LYS A 140 23.59 -31.14 -2.44
N HIS A 141 22.43 -31.38 -3.03
CA HIS A 141 21.17 -30.74 -2.65
C HIS A 141 20.30 -31.73 -1.89
N ARG A 142 19.80 -31.34 -0.72
CA ARG A 142 19.00 -32.23 0.14
C ARG A 142 17.81 -31.50 0.72
N VAL A 143 16.67 -32.19 0.77
CA VAL A 143 15.57 -31.86 1.68
C VAL A 143 15.78 -32.60 3.00
N ARG A 144 15.61 -31.87 4.10
CA ARG A 144 15.78 -32.33 5.48
C ARG A 144 14.44 -32.27 6.20
N LEU A 145 14.33 -33.06 7.26
CA LEU A 145 13.19 -33.11 8.16
C LEU A 145 13.68 -32.87 9.58
N ALA A 146 12.98 -32.01 10.31
CA ALA A 146 13.05 -31.87 11.75
C ALA A 146 11.66 -32.12 12.34
N THR A 147 11.61 -32.60 13.57
CA THR A 147 10.35 -32.88 14.26
C THR A 147 10.26 -32.11 15.57
N PHE A 148 9.05 -31.67 15.88
CA PHE A 148 8.64 -31.06 17.13
C PHE A 148 7.59 -31.95 17.77
N ASP A 149 7.74 -32.25 19.06
CA ASP A 149 6.64 -32.81 19.83
C ASP A 149 5.60 -31.71 20.09
N ALA A 150 4.31 -32.05 20.06
CA ALA A 150 3.25 -31.12 20.45
C ALA A 150 3.55 -30.50 21.82
N PRO A 151 3.51 -29.16 21.97
CA PRO A 151 3.68 -28.55 23.27
C PRO A 151 2.47 -28.96 24.12
N GLY A 152 2.72 -29.61 25.25
CA GLY A 152 1.72 -29.66 26.30
C GLY A 152 1.36 -28.24 26.73
N LYS A 153 0.13 -28.01 27.21
CA LYS A 153 -0.38 -26.70 27.67
C LYS A 153 0.58 -25.94 28.61
N ASP A 154 1.45 -26.66 29.32
CA ASP A 154 2.39 -26.12 30.31
C ASP A 154 3.87 -26.42 30.01
N GLU A 155 4.22 -27.03 28.87
CA GLU A 155 5.60 -27.42 28.56
C GLU A 155 6.30 -26.44 27.61
N ILE A 156 7.61 -26.26 27.82
CA ILE A 156 8.52 -25.62 26.87
C ILE A 156 8.46 -26.46 25.59
N ALA A 157 8.17 -25.86 24.43
CA ALA A 157 8.32 -26.55 23.16
C ALA A 157 9.73 -27.16 23.10
N ARG A 158 9.83 -28.50 23.09
CA ARG A 158 11.13 -29.17 23.02
C ARG A 158 11.83 -28.70 21.74
N ALA A 159 13.14 -28.46 21.85
CA ALA A 159 13.93 -28.05 20.70
C ALA A 159 13.75 -29.04 19.54
N PRO A 160 13.68 -28.58 18.28
CA PRO A 160 13.49 -29.46 17.15
C PRO A 160 14.61 -30.49 17.04
N VAL A 161 14.23 -31.73 16.75
CA VAL A 161 15.18 -32.83 16.55
C VAL A 161 15.31 -33.09 15.05
N GLU A 162 16.54 -33.01 14.52
CA GLU A 162 16.82 -33.39 13.12
C GLU A 162 16.56 -34.88 12.94
N HIS A 163 15.68 -35.21 12.01
CA HIS A 163 15.38 -36.57 11.64
C HIS A 163 16.48 -37.12 10.71
N PRO A 164 16.91 -38.39 10.85
CA PRO A 164 17.95 -38.97 10.00
C PRO A 164 17.55 -39.07 8.52
N LEU A 165 16.24 -39.15 8.26
CA LEU A 165 15.68 -39.24 6.92
C LEU A 165 15.96 -37.96 6.10
N ARG A 166 16.37 -38.16 4.85
CA ARG A 166 16.71 -37.08 3.91
C ARG A 166 16.39 -37.49 2.50
N LEU A 167 16.07 -36.51 1.66
CA LEU A 167 15.87 -36.70 0.23
C LEU A 167 17.02 -36.03 -0.52
N ASP A 168 17.85 -36.82 -1.18
CA ASP A 168 18.91 -36.32 -2.06
C ASP A 168 18.31 -35.91 -3.42
N LEU A 169 18.61 -34.70 -3.87
CA LEU A 169 18.06 -34.11 -5.10
C LEU A 169 19.18 -33.77 -6.11
N PRO A 170 18.89 -33.86 -7.42
CA PRO A 170 19.86 -33.53 -8.46
C PRO A 170 20.15 -32.02 -8.55
N LYS A 171 19.19 -31.17 -8.17
CA LYS A 171 19.32 -29.71 -8.14
C LYS A 171 18.69 -29.14 -6.87
N ARG A 172 18.99 -27.87 -6.58
CA ARG A 172 18.44 -27.16 -5.42
C ARG A 172 16.91 -27.08 -5.48
N ALA A 173 16.28 -27.35 -4.35
CA ALA A 173 14.86 -27.12 -4.12
C ALA A 173 14.64 -25.69 -3.60
N TYR A 174 13.57 -25.06 -4.07
CA TYR A 174 13.08 -23.74 -3.66
C TYR A 174 11.58 -23.83 -3.38
N ASP A 175 11.02 -22.85 -2.68
CA ASP A 175 9.58 -22.74 -2.40
C ASP A 175 8.98 -24.08 -1.93
N ILE A 176 9.60 -24.67 -0.90
CA ILE A 176 9.13 -25.94 -0.35
C ILE A 176 7.75 -25.69 0.28
N CYS A 177 6.80 -26.56 0.02
CA CYS A 177 5.47 -26.57 0.62
C CYS A 177 5.19 -27.98 1.12
N ALA A 178 4.92 -28.12 2.42
CA ALA A 178 4.59 -29.40 3.04
C ALA A 178 3.12 -29.39 3.48
N VAL A 179 2.38 -30.42 3.10
CA VAL A 179 0.97 -30.60 3.48
C VAL A 179 0.77 -31.96 4.12
N THR A 180 -0.10 -32.02 5.13
CA THR A 180 -0.40 -33.25 5.84
C THR A 180 -1.36 -34.13 5.06
N GLU A 181 -1.03 -35.41 4.92
CA GLU A 181 -1.91 -36.43 4.35
C GLU A 181 -1.93 -37.68 5.22
N GLY A 182 -2.96 -37.78 6.07
CA GLY A 182 -3.09 -38.88 7.03
C GLY A 182 -1.94 -38.89 8.04
N ARG A 183 -1.05 -39.89 7.94
CA ARG A 183 0.14 -40.04 8.79
C ARG A 183 1.45 -39.74 8.05
N ALA A 184 1.36 -39.14 6.88
CA ALA A 184 2.51 -38.74 6.08
C ALA A 184 2.48 -37.25 5.79
N ALA A 185 3.63 -36.71 5.41
CA ALA A 185 3.75 -35.37 4.86
C ALA A 185 4.00 -35.48 3.36
N ARG A 186 3.24 -34.72 2.57
CA ARG A 186 3.53 -34.54 1.16
C ARG A 186 4.27 -33.25 0.96
N VAL A 187 5.44 -33.33 0.34
CA VAL A 187 6.35 -32.20 0.19
C VAL A 187 6.50 -31.89 -1.29
N LEU A 188 6.13 -30.67 -1.65
CA LEU A 188 6.25 -30.10 -2.98
C LEU A 188 7.38 -29.06 -2.98
N TRP A 189 8.05 -28.88 -4.12
CA TRP A 189 9.09 -27.87 -4.28
C TRP A 189 9.28 -27.44 -5.73
N HIS A 190 9.81 -26.24 -5.92
CA HIS A 190 10.37 -25.78 -7.18
C HIS A 190 11.78 -26.31 -7.40
N GLN A 191 12.05 -26.74 -8.64
CA GLN A 191 13.39 -27.07 -9.10
C GLN A 191 13.60 -26.53 -10.51
N GLN A 192 14.81 -26.03 -10.78
CA GLN A 192 15.13 -25.50 -12.10
C GLN A 192 15.05 -26.60 -13.17
N ALA A 193 14.31 -26.36 -14.26
CA ALA A 193 14.17 -27.32 -15.35
C ALA A 193 15.50 -27.59 -16.06
N ALA A 194 15.55 -28.66 -16.87
CA ALA A 194 16.69 -28.90 -17.76
C ALA A 194 16.77 -27.85 -18.88
N ALA A 195 15.62 -27.33 -19.34
CA ALA A 195 15.55 -26.23 -20.30
C ALA A 195 15.80 -24.88 -19.60
N ALA A 196 16.51 -23.97 -20.26
CA ALA A 196 16.83 -22.66 -19.70
C ALA A 196 15.56 -21.84 -19.47
N GLY A 197 15.39 -21.36 -18.23
CA GLY A 197 14.30 -20.46 -17.84
C GLY A 197 13.20 -21.13 -17.01
N ALA A 198 12.71 -22.31 -17.39
CA ALA A 198 11.54 -22.93 -16.76
C ALA A 198 11.80 -23.47 -15.34
N ASN A 199 10.75 -23.49 -14.51
CA ASN A 199 10.77 -24.10 -13.17
C ASN A 199 9.75 -25.24 -13.13
N GLU A 200 10.23 -26.42 -12.77
CA GLU A 200 9.39 -27.60 -12.56
C GLU A 200 8.92 -27.65 -11.11
N VAL A 201 7.70 -28.10 -10.89
CA VAL A 201 7.20 -28.45 -9.57
C VAL A 201 7.34 -29.96 -9.40
N TRP A 202 7.94 -30.37 -8.30
CA TRP A 202 8.18 -31.76 -7.94
C TRP A 202 7.55 -32.08 -6.60
N MET A 203 7.26 -33.35 -6.37
CA MET A 203 6.57 -33.82 -5.18
C MET A 203 7.11 -35.18 -4.72
N ALA A 204 7.21 -35.36 -3.40
CA ALA A 204 7.49 -36.64 -2.77
C ALA A 204 6.71 -36.76 -1.45
N THR A 205 6.45 -37.98 -1.02
CA THR A 205 5.78 -38.28 0.26
C THR A 205 6.80 -38.79 1.26
N CYS A 206 6.78 -38.23 2.46
CA CYS A 206 7.56 -38.69 3.61
C CYS A 206 6.59 -39.34 4.62
N ASP A 207 6.73 -40.63 4.88
CA ASP A 207 5.92 -41.36 5.87
C ASP A 207 6.58 -41.41 7.27
N GLY A 208 7.75 -40.77 7.42
CA GLY A 208 8.54 -40.75 8.66
C GLY A 208 9.62 -41.83 8.69
N GLU A 209 9.52 -42.85 7.84
CA GLU A 209 10.53 -43.91 7.72
C GLU A 209 11.28 -43.83 6.39
N ARG A 210 10.58 -43.42 5.32
CA ARG A 210 11.10 -43.35 3.95
C ARG A 210 10.49 -42.20 3.17
N TRP A 211 11.17 -41.84 2.09
CA TRP A 211 10.65 -40.99 1.03
C TRP A 211 10.12 -41.87 -0.12
N SER A 212 8.99 -41.49 -0.71
CA SER A 212 8.60 -41.99 -2.02
C SER A 212 9.55 -41.49 -3.10
N GLU A 213 9.56 -42.14 -4.26
CA GLU A 213 10.26 -41.59 -5.42
C GLU A 213 9.68 -40.21 -5.78
N PRO A 214 10.54 -39.20 -6.04
CA PRO A 214 10.10 -37.90 -6.52
C PRO A 214 9.35 -38.03 -7.85
N THR A 215 8.20 -37.38 -7.93
CA THR A 215 7.37 -37.31 -9.13
C THR A 215 7.18 -35.87 -9.55
N GLN A 216 7.16 -35.63 -10.86
CA GLN A 216 6.89 -34.30 -11.40
C GLN A 216 5.40 -34.00 -11.31
N VAL A 217 5.07 -32.78 -10.89
CA VAL A 217 3.70 -32.26 -10.87
C VAL A 217 3.38 -31.67 -12.25
N PRO A 218 2.27 -32.06 -12.90
CA PRO A 218 1.90 -31.61 -14.24
C PRO A 218 1.32 -30.19 -14.20
N VAL A 219 2.12 -29.22 -13.77
CA VAL A 219 1.68 -27.82 -13.66
C VAL A 219 1.38 -27.22 -15.05
N PRO A 220 0.35 -26.35 -15.16
CA PRO A 220 -0.13 -25.87 -16.45
C PRO A 220 0.77 -24.80 -17.10
N TYR A 221 1.66 -24.16 -16.33
CA TYR A 221 2.56 -23.11 -16.81
C TYR A 221 4.02 -23.50 -16.64
N ALA A 222 4.87 -23.12 -17.60
CA ALA A 222 6.32 -23.35 -17.56
C ALA A 222 7.02 -22.65 -16.37
N HIS A 223 6.40 -21.58 -15.86
CA HIS A 223 6.78 -20.90 -14.64
C HIS A 223 5.53 -20.75 -13.77
N SER A 224 5.17 -21.79 -13.05
CA SER A 224 4.02 -21.74 -12.14
C SER A 224 4.46 -21.23 -10.78
N ASP A 225 3.77 -20.24 -10.22
CA ASP A 225 3.69 -20.12 -8.76
C ASP A 225 2.61 -21.10 -8.30
N PHE A 226 2.84 -21.79 -7.18
CA PHE A 226 1.92 -22.81 -6.70
C PHE A 226 1.60 -22.66 -5.22
N ALA A 227 0.39 -23.12 -4.88
CA ALA A 227 -0.03 -23.38 -3.52
C ALA A 227 -0.67 -24.77 -3.45
N ALA A 228 -0.59 -25.45 -2.32
CA ALA A 228 -1.11 -26.80 -2.19
C ALA A 228 -1.87 -26.97 -0.87
N ALA A 229 -2.95 -27.75 -0.91
CA ALA A 229 -3.75 -28.10 0.26
C ALA A 229 -4.32 -29.51 0.11
N VAL A 230 -4.55 -30.19 1.23
CA VAL A 230 -5.24 -31.49 1.24
C VAL A 230 -6.69 -31.27 1.64
N HIS A 231 -7.62 -31.69 0.77
CA HIS A 231 -9.05 -31.54 1.01
C HIS A 231 -9.83 -32.69 0.38
N GLU A 232 -10.82 -33.22 1.10
CA GLU A 232 -11.62 -34.39 0.69
C GLU A 232 -10.77 -35.62 0.27
N GLY A 233 -9.63 -35.84 0.94
CA GLY A 233 -8.73 -36.96 0.65
C GLY A 233 -7.99 -36.83 -0.69
N LYS A 234 -8.00 -35.65 -1.30
CA LYS A 234 -7.24 -35.30 -2.49
C LYS A 234 -6.19 -34.24 -2.14
N LEU A 235 -5.04 -34.31 -2.81
CA LEU A 235 -4.13 -33.18 -2.85
C LEU A 235 -4.59 -32.23 -3.96
N TRP A 236 -4.80 -30.97 -3.61
CA TRP A 236 -5.07 -29.89 -4.54
C TRP A 236 -3.81 -29.06 -4.74
N VAL A 237 -3.46 -28.79 -6.00
CA VAL A 237 -2.37 -27.88 -6.35
C VAL A 237 -2.93 -26.77 -7.22
N PHE A 238 -2.84 -25.54 -6.74
CA PHE A 238 -3.25 -24.32 -7.42
C PHE A 238 -2.04 -23.72 -8.12
N CYS A 239 -2.24 -23.18 -9.32
CA CYS A 239 -1.16 -22.64 -10.14
C CYS A 239 -1.59 -21.33 -10.81
N LYS A 240 -0.75 -20.30 -10.68
CA LYS A 240 -0.78 -19.10 -11.53
C LYS A 240 0.51 -18.99 -12.31
N GLU A 241 0.50 -18.27 -13.42
CA GLU A 241 1.73 -17.98 -14.16
C GLU A 241 2.55 -16.91 -13.40
N ARG A 242 3.80 -17.25 -13.07
CA ARG A 242 4.72 -16.38 -12.34
C ARG A 242 5.01 -15.13 -13.17
N GLY A 243 4.96 -13.96 -12.52
CA GLY A 243 5.20 -12.66 -13.16
C GLY A 243 4.05 -12.17 -14.05
N HIS A 244 2.89 -12.83 -14.02
CA HIS A 244 1.70 -12.40 -14.76
C HIS A 244 0.48 -12.31 -13.84
N GLY A 245 -0.41 -11.37 -14.15
CA GLY A 245 -1.73 -11.26 -13.54
C GLY A 245 -2.68 -12.35 -14.04
N ILE A 246 -3.73 -12.63 -13.28
CA ILE A 246 -4.72 -13.66 -13.60
C ILE A 246 -5.77 -13.08 -14.55
N THR A 247 -5.88 -13.66 -15.75
CA THR A 247 -6.82 -13.20 -16.79
C THR A 247 -7.65 -14.36 -17.33
N ALA A 248 -8.60 -14.08 -18.22
CA ALA A 248 -9.37 -15.13 -18.90
C ALA A 248 -8.47 -16.05 -19.75
N GLU A 249 -7.36 -15.53 -20.29
CA GLU A 249 -6.40 -16.29 -21.09
C GLU A 249 -5.39 -17.06 -20.22
N ARG A 250 -5.12 -16.55 -19.02
CA ARG A 250 -4.18 -17.11 -18.04
C ARG A 250 -4.87 -17.23 -16.67
N PRO A 251 -5.85 -18.14 -16.54
CA PRO A 251 -6.66 -18.23 -15.33
C PRO A 251 -5.90 -18.85 -14.16
N LEU A 252 -6.38 -18.66 -12.93
CA LEU A 252 -5.91 -19.42 -11.77
C LEU A 252 -6.40 -20.86 -11.92
N ARG A 253 -5.48 -21.78 -12.18
CA ARG A 253 -5.81 -23.19 -12.43
C ARG A 253 -5.57 -24.03 -11.19
N PHE A 254 -6.23 -25.18 -11.13
CA PHE A 254 -5.92 -26.22 -10.17
C PHE A 254 -5.84 -27.59 -10.84
N ILE A 255 -5.06 -28.47 -10.24
CA ILE A 255 -4.99 -29.90 -10.56
C ILE A 255 -5.12 -30.67 -9.26
N THR A 256 -5.64 -31.89 -9.33
CA THR A 256 -5.79 -32.73 -8.14
C THR A 256 -5.04 -34.03 -8.30
N TRP A 257 -4.54 -34.56 -7.18
CA TRP A 257 -3.95 -35.88 -7.11
C TRP A 257 -4.75 -36.74 -6.14
N GLN A 258 -5.04 -37.96 -6.58
CA GLN A 258 -5.69 -38.98 -5.75
C GLN A 258 -5.20 -40.36 -6.19
N SER A 259 -4.92 -41.23 -5.23
CA SER A 259 -4.61 -42.65 -5.50
C SER A 259 -3.48 -42.88 -6.52
N GLY A 260 -2.44 -42.03 -6.52
CA GLY A 260 -1.28 -42.17 -7.41
C GLY A 260 -1.46 -41.57 -8.80
N GLN A 261 -2.59 -40.92 -9.10
CA GLN A 261 -2.88 -40.34 -10.41
C GLN A 261 -3.21 -38.85 -10.29
N TRP A 262 -2.74 -38.09 -11.29
CA TRP A 262 -3.12 -36.70 -11.49
C TRP A 262 -4.38 -36.63 -12.35
N ASP A 263 -5.32 -35.80 -11.93
CA ASP A 263 -6.36 -35.28 -12.80
C ASP A 263 -5.75 -34.21 -13.71
N ALA A 264 -5.32 -34.64 -14.90
CA ALA A 264 -4.58 -33.81 -15.85
C ALA A 264 -5.46 -32.75 -16.53
N ASP A 265 -6.78 -32.94 -16.56
CA ASP A 265 -7.72 -31.96 -17.13
C ASP A 265 -7.88 -30.76 -16.17
N GLY A 266 -7.81 -31.02 -14.87
CA GLY A 266 -7.83 -30.03 -13.80
C GLY A 266 -9.06 -29.11 -13.87
N GLY A 267 -8.92 -27.90 -13.35
CA GLY A 267 -9.97 -26.90 -13.41
C GLY A 267 -9.48 -25.47 -13.25
N VAL A 268 -10.44 -24.54 -13.20
CA VAL A 268 -10.21 -23.11 -13.00
C VAL A 268 -10.93 -22.68 -11.72
N VAL A 269 -10.24 -21.90 -10.90
CA VAL A 269 -10.85 -21.23 -9.75
C VAL A 269 -11.81 -20.17 -10.28
N SER A 270 -13.09 -20.29 -9.95
CA SER A 270 -14.13 -19.38 -10.46
C SER A 270 -13.96 -17.98 -9.87
N ASP A 271 -14.33 -16.95 -10.63
CA ASP A 271 -14.25 -15.54 -10.23
C ASP A 271 -12.87 -15.06 -9.75
N ALA A 272 -11.81 -15.77 -10.13
CA ALA A 272 -10.42 -15.48 -9.77
C ALA A 272 -9.66 -14.64 -10.81
N THR A 273 -10.35 -13.86 -11.65
CA THR A 273 -9.69 -12.88 -12.52
C THR A 273 -9.24 -11.65 -11.74
N ASP A 274 -8.12 -11.04 -12.14
CA ASP A 274 -7.65 -9.79 -11.56
C ASP A 274 -8.54 -8.63 -12.02
N ALA A 275 -8.94 -7.77 -11.08
CA ALA A 275 -9.67 -6.56 -11.39
C ALA A 275 -8.72 -5.48 -11.93
N HIS A 276 -9.26 -4.47 -12.63
CA HIS A 276 -8.45 -3.38 -13.18
C HIS A 276 -7.64 -2.69 -12.07
N MET A 277 -6.31 -2.76 -12.15
CA MET A 277 -5.31 -2.26 -11.17
C MET A 277 -5.14 -3.06 -9.86
N ASP A 278 -5.86 -4.17 -9.66
CA ASP A 278 -5.73 -5.03 -8.47
C ASP A 278 -5.24 -6.44 -8.86
N TRP A 279 -3.94 -6.55 -9.14
CA TRP A 279 -3.29 -7.77 -9.65
C TRP A 279 -2.80 -8.69 -8.54
N THR A 280 -2.82 -10.00 -8.79
CA THR A 280 -2.41 -11.03 -7.82
C THR A 280 -0.90 -11.27 -7.85
N PHE A 281 -0.23 -11.02 -6.72
CA PHE A 281 1.20 -11.25 -6.53
C PHE A 281 1.51 -12.69 -6.17
N ASP A 282 0.75 -13.24 -5.23
CA ASP A 282 1.01 -14.55 -4.64
C ASP A 282 -0.30 -15.27 -4.33
N ILE A 283 -0.21 -16.59 -4.19
CA ILE A 283 -1.34 -17.46 -3.88
C ILE A 283 -1.00 -18.37 -2.71
N ASP A 284 -2.01 -18.67 -1.91
CA ASP A 284 -1.92 -19.67 -0.85
C ASP A 284 -3.21 -20.51 -0.81
N ALA A 285 -3.17 -21.69 -0.21
CA ALA A 285 -4.34 -22.55 -0.13
C ALA A 285 -4.34 -23.33 1.18
N GLU A 286 -5.50 -23.42 1.81
CA GLU A 286 -5.66 -24.12 3.09
C GLU A 286 -7.08 -24.67 3.23
N ALA A 287 -7.23 -25.81 3.91
CA ALA A 287 -8.53 -26.43 4.13
C ALA A 287 -8.96 -26.28 5.59
N PHE A 288 -10.15 -25.72 5.81
CA PHE A 288 -10.75 -25.60 7.14
C PHE A 288 -12.09 -26.31 7.18
N GLY A 289 -12.16 -27.38 7.98
CA GLY A 289 -13.37 -28.20 8.09
C GLY A 289 -13.78 -28.78 6.74
N ASP A 290 -14.97 -28.41 6.27
CA ASP A 290 -15.57 -28.84 5.01
C ASP A 290 -15.28 -27.88 3.83
N THR A 291 -14.41 -26.88 4.03
CA THR A 291 -14.17 -25.82 3.04
C THR A 291 -12.70 -25.74 2.67
N LEU A 292 -12.43 -25.69 1.37
CA LEU A 292 -11.11 -25.39 0.83
C LEU A 292 -11.05 -23.92 0.44
N PHE A 293 -10.05 -23.20 0.91
CA PHE A 293 -9.84 -21.80 0.57
C PHE A 293 -8.62 -21.66 -0.33
N VAL A 294 -8.76 -20.81 -1.34
CA VAL A 294 -7.63 -20.29 -2.11
C VAL A 294 -7.53 -18.80 -1.87
N PHE A 295 -6.40 -18.38 -1.33
CA PHE A 295 -6.11 -16.98 -1.06
C PHE A 295 -5.31 -16.40 -2.21
N ARG A 296 -5.68 -15.19 -2.64
CA ARG A 296 -4.90 -14.36 -3.56
C ARG A 296 -4.47 -13.11 -2.80
N ALA A 297 -3.17 -12.87 -2.75
CA ALA A 297 -2.63 -11.61 -2.30
C ALA A 297 -2.60 -10.63 -3.48
N CYS A 298 -3.61 -9.77 -3.57
CA CYS A 298 -3.75 -8.76 -4.61
C CYS A 298 -3.14 -7.42 -4.17
N ARG A 299 -2.93 -6.49 -5.11
CA ARG A 299 -2.31 -5.18 -4.86
C ARG A 299 -2.99 -4.35 -3.77
N HIS A 300 -4.32 -4.36 -3.77
CA HIS A 300 -5.16 -3.56 -2.89
C HIS A 300 -6.11 -4.43 -2.07
N SER A 301 -6.00 -5.76 -2.16
CA SER A 301 -6.89 -6.65 -1.41
C SER A 301 -6.28 -8.02 -1.15
N VAL A 302 -6.80 -8.70 -0.13
CA VAL A 302 -6.63 -10.16 0.02
C VAL A 302 -7.97 -10.79 -0.27
N MET A 303 -8.01 -11.63 -1.29
CA MET A 303 -9.23 -12.30 -1.75
C MET A 303 -9.19 -13.76 -1.33
N ALA A 304 -10.28 -14.25 -0.75
CA ALA A 304 -10.48 -15.66 -0.45
C ALA A 304 -11.51 -16.23 -1.42
N HIS A 305 -11.18 -17.35 -2.05
CA HIS A 305 -12.05 -18.12 -2.93
C HIS A 305 -12.44 -19.40 -2.19
N PRO A 306 -13.65 -19.50 -1.64
CA PRO A 306 -14.08 -20.68 -0.93
C PRO A 306 -14.60 -21.74 -1.91
N TRP A 307 -14.26 -22.99 -1.65
CA TRP A 307 -14.82 -24.15 -2.32
C TRP A 307 -15.48 -25.06 -1.27
N ARG A 308 -16.74 -25.41 -1.50
CA ARG A 308 -17.50 -26.29 -0.59
C ARG A 308 -18.53 -27.10 -1.39
N GLY A 309 -18.58 -28.40 -1.16
CA GLY A 309 -19.62 -29.27 -1.72
C GLY A 309 -19.64 -29.31 -3.25
N GLY A 310 -18.47 -29.33 -3.89
CA GLY A 310 -18.36 -29.46 -5.35
C GLY A 310 -18.37 -28.15 -6.14
N GLN A 311 -18.51 -26.99 -5.49
CA GLN A 311 -18.64 -25.70 -6.17
C GLN A 311 -17.79 -24.60 -5.51
N TRP A 312 -17.31 -23.68 -6.34
CA TRP A 312 -16.74 -22.41 -5.89
C TRP A 312 -17.87 -21.49 -5.44
N LEU A 313 -17.73 -20.92 -4.25
CA LEU A 313 -18.60 -19.89 -3.72
C LEU A 313 -18.10 -18.52 -4.19
N PRO A 314 -18.95 -17.47 -4.13
CA PRO A 314 -18.52 -16.10 -4.45
C PRO A 314 -17.29 -15.71 -3.61
N PRO A 315 -16.30 -15.01 -4.21
CA PRO A 315 -15.08 -14.64 -3.50
C PRO A 315 -15.35 -13.59 -2.44
N ASP A 316 -14.71 -13.76 -1.28
CA ASP A 316 -14.77 -12.85 -0.15
C ASP A 316 -13.52 -11.98 -0.07
N VAL A 317 -13.70 -10.70 0.20
CA VAL A 317 -12.57 -9.79 0.44
C VAL A 317 -12.20 -9.85 1.92
N VAL A 318 -11.12 -10.55 2.23
CA VAL A 318 -10.57 -10.70 3.58
C VAL A 318 -10.04 -9.37 4.10
N LEU A 319 -9.39 -8.61 3.22
CA LEU A 319 -8.76 -7.34 3.54
C LEU A 319 -8.82 -6.40 2.33
N ARG A 320 -9.09 -5.10 2.55
CA ARG A 320 -8.92 -4.04 1.54
C ARG A 320 -7.85 -3.07 2.01
N VAL A 321 -6.88 -2.82 1.15
CA VAL A 321 -5.89 -1.76 1.28
C VAL A 321 -6.33 -0.61 0.37
N PRO A 322 -6.62 0.60 0.90
CA PRO A 322 -7.08 1.71 0.07
C PRO A 322 -6.02 2.14 -0.93
N SER A 323 -6.36 2.21 -2.22
CA SER A 323 -5.40 2.66 -3.24
C SER A 323 -5.04 4.14 -3.07
N TRP A 324 -3.83 4.54 -3.46
CA TRP A 324 -3.38 5.93 -3.42
C TRP A 324 -4.26 6.85 -4.26
N ALA A 325 -4.82 6.33 -5.36
CA ALA A 325 -5.77 7.05 -6.20
C ALA A 325 -7.01 7.49 -5.40
N SER A 326 -7.48 6.65 -4.46
CA SER A 326 -8.58 7.00 -3.56
C SER A 326 -8.21 8.14 -2.62
N TYR A 327 -6.98 8.14 -2.07
CA TYR A 327 -6.49 9.23 -1.22
C TYR A 327 -6.43 10.56 -1.95
N VAL A 328 -5.94 10.58 -3.19
CA VAL A 328 -5.89 11.81 -4.02
C VAL A 328 -7.29 12.35 -4.27
N VAL A 329 -8.24 11.49 -4.62
CA VAL A 329 -9.63 11.90 -4.86
C VAL A 329 -10.26 12.48 -3.59
N TRP A 330 -10.16 11.77 -2.46
CA TRP A 330 -10.73 12.24 -1.20
C TRP A 330 -10.06 13.51 -0.67
N TRP A 331 -8.74 13.65 -0.86
CA TRP A 331 -7.99 14.86 -0.54
C TRP A 331 -8.47 16.07 -1.34
N THR A 332 -8.61 15.93 -2.66
CA THR A 332 -9.09 17.01 -3.54
C THR A 332 -10.55 17.37 -3.23
N LEU A 333 -11.41 16.37 -2.97
CA LEU A 333 -12.80 16.59 -2.55
C LEU A 333 -12.89 17.34 -1.21
N ALA A 334 -12.12 16.93 -0.20
CA ALA A 334 -12.09 17.58 1.10
C ALA A 334 -11.64 19.04 1.00
N ASN A 335 -10.60 19.34 0.21
CA ASN A 335 -10.16 20.71 -0.04
C ASN A 335 -11.20 21.54 -0.80
N GLY A 336 -11.89 20.95 -1.78
CA GLY A 336 -13.00 21.58 -2.49
C GLY A 336 -14.16 21.94 -1.56
N LEU A 337 -14.58 21.00 -0.70
CA LEU A 337 -15.64 21.22 0.29
C LEU A 337 -15.25 22.29 1.32
N ALA A 338 -14.02 22.27 1.83
CA ALA A 338 -13.51 23.29 2.74
C ALA A 338 -13.49 24.68 2.10
N CYS A 339 -13.12 24.78 0.81
CA CYS A 339 -13.25 26.02 0.06
C CYS A 339 -14.69 26.53 -0.01
N LEU A 340 -15.65 25.66 -0.34
CA LEU A 340 -17.08 26.00 -0.41
C LEU A 340 -17.62 26.46 0.96
N ALA A 341 -17.25 25.77 2.03
CA ALA A 341 -17.66 26.11 3.39
C ALA A 341 -17.13 27.49 3.85
N LEU A 342 -15.97 27.92 3.35
CA LEU A 342 -15.36 29.22 3.67
C LEU A 342 -15.86 30.38 2.79
N LEU A 343 -16.53 30.10 1.65
CA LEU A 343 -17.05 31.13 0.76
C LEU A 343 -17.97 32.16 1.44
N PRO A 344 -18.88 31.81 2.37
CA PRO A 344 -19.72 32.80 3.04
C PRO A 344 -18.90 33.79 3.89
N VAL A 345 -17.90 33.31 4.62
CA VAL A 345 -17.01 34.14 5.46
C VAL A 345 -16.17 35.05 4.59
N VAL A 346 -15.60 34.51 3.51
CA VAL A 346 -14.82 35.27 2.53
C VAL A 346 -15.69 36.34 1.86
N THR A 347 -16.91 35.97 1.44
CA THR A 347 -17.88 36.90 0.84
C THR A 347 -18.26 38.02 1.80
N TRP A 348 -18.50 37.70 3.08
CA TRP A 348 -18.81 38.70 4.11
C TRP A 348 -17.64 39.66 4.37
N LEU A 349 -16.41 39.15 4.47
CA LEU A 349 -15.20 39.98 4.59
C LEU A 349 -14.98 40.85 3.34
N ALA A 350 -15.22 40.28 2.14
CA ALA A 350 -15.11 41.01 0.87
C ALA A 350 -16.09 42.18 0.84
N TYR A 351 -17.33 41.93 1.25
CA TYR A 351 -18.37 42.95 1.34
C TYR A 351 -18.01 44.05 2.33
N ARG A 352 -17.46 43.70 3.51
CA ARG A 352 -17.00 44.66 4.53
C ARG A 352 -15.90 45.58 4.00
N VAL A 353 -14.98 45.08 3.18
CA VAL A 353 -13.78 45.83 2.77
C VAL A 353 -13.85 46.37 1.31
N ARG A 354 -14.98 46.17 0.61
CA ARG A 354 -15.16 46.55 -0.80
C ARG A 354 -14.93 48.03 -1.12
N ARG A 355 -15.17 48.93 -0.16
CA ARG A 355 -15.09 50.39 -0.36
C ARG A 355 -13.67 50.96 -0.27
N GLN A 356 -12.69 50.17 0.14
CA GLN A 356 -11.31 50.63 0.28
C GLN A 356 -10.54 50.40 -1.04
N GLN A 357 -10.72 51.26 -2.02
CA GLN A 357 -9.87 51.29 -3.21
C GLN A 357 -8.59 52.07 -2.88
N LYS A 358 -7.42 51.52 -3.23
CA LYS A 358 -6.12 52.16 -2.98
C LYS A 358 -5.38 52.34 -4.30
N GLN A 359 -4.73 53.47 -4.47
CA GLN A 359 -3.90 53.79 -5.62
C GLN A 359 -2.43 53.58 -5.26
N ALA A 360 -1.67 53.00 -6.18
CA ALA A 360 -0.21 52.96 -6.10
C ALA A 360 0.35 54.00 -7.07
N VAL A 361 1.12 54.94 -6.52
CA VAL A 361 1.85 55.96 -7.27
C VAL A 361 3.27 55.45 -7.47
N PHE A 362 3.70 55.34 -8.72
CA PHE A 362 5.03 54.87 -9.08
C PHE A 362 6.00 56.04 -9.23
N ALA A 363 7.31 55.76 -9.13
CA ALA A 363 8.36 56.77 -9.21
C ALA A 363 8.38 57.53 -10.56
N ASP A 364 7.78 56.96 -11.60
CA ASP A 364 7.61 57.56 -12.92
C ASP A 364 6.30 58.35 -13.07
N GLY A 365 5.58 58.60 -11.99
CA GLY A 365 4.33 59.37 -11.95
C GLY A 365 3.09 58.60 -12.42
N ARG A 366 3.23 57.36 -12.90
CA ARG A 366 2.06 56.53 -13.24
C ARG A 366 1.30 56.19 -11.98
N THR A 367 -0.03 56.18 -12.09
CA THR A 367 -0.92 55.76 -11.00
C THR A 367 -1.73 54.57 -11.47
N LEU A 368 -1.61 53.43 -10.78
CA LEU A 368 -2.41 52.25 -11.05
C LEU A 368 -3.29 51.89 -9.85
N MET A 369 -4.46 51.35 -10.15
CA MET A 369 -5.36 50.85 -9.12
C MET A 369 -4.82 49.56 -8.53
N VAL A 370 -4.67 49.51 -7.20
CA VAL A 370 -4.28 48.28 -6.49
C VAL A 370 -5.47 47.34 -6.50
N ALA A 371 -5.24 46.11 -6.98
CA ALA A 371 -6.28 45.09 -7.06
C ALA A 371 -6.92 44.87 -5.68
N THR A 372 -8.26 44.86 -5.63
CA THR A 372 -9.00 44.66 -4.38
C THR A 372 -8.73 43.28 -3.79
N TRP A 373 -8.91 43.17 -2.46
CA TRP A 373 -8.79 41.90 -1.77
C TRP A 373 -9.73 40.83 -2.38
N SER A 374 -10.98 41.19 -2.66
CA SER A 374 -11.97 40.28 -3.27
C SER A 374 -11.55 39.74 -4.63
N ARG A 375 -11.01 40.59 -5.53
CA ARG A 375 -10.52 40.15 -6.84
C ARG A 375 -9.30 39.23 -6.72
N ARG A 376 -8.43 39.49 -5.75
CA ARG A 376 -7.27 38.62 -5.47
C ARG A 376 -7.70 37.25 -4.94
N VAL A 377 -8.66 37.22 -4.02
CA VAL A 377 -9.20 35.96 -3.49
C VAL A 377 -9.96 35.18 -4.56
N ALA A 378 -10.80 35.84 -5.37
CA ALA A 378 -11.48 35.18 -6.47
C ALA A 378 -10.51 34.64 -7.53
N ALA A 379 -9.42 35.37 -7.85
CA ALA A 379 -8.40 34.89 -8.78
C ALA A 379 -7.71 33.64 -8.23
N LEU A 380 -7.42 33.64 -6.94
CA LEU A 380 -6.81 32.52 -6.26
C LEU A 380 -7.73 31.29 -6.20
N LEU A 381 -9.03 31.47 -5.94
CA LEU A 381 -10.00 30.37 -5.96
C LEU A 381 -10.10 29.73 -7.34
N LEU A 382 -10.14 30.55 -8.40
CA LEU A 382 -10.09 30.05 -9.77
C LEU A 382 -8.78 29.30 -10.04
N ASP A 383 -7.65 29.88 -9.65
CA ASP A 383 -6.34 29.23 -9.79
C ASP A 383 -6.26 27.92 -9.01
N PHE A 384 -6.87 27.83 -7.82
CA PHE A 384 -6.91 26.63 -6.98
C PHE A 384 -7.61 25.48 -7.70
N PHE A 385 -8.84 25.68 -8.21
CA PHE A 385 -9.53 24.64 -8.94
C PHE A 385 -8.74 24.20 -10.19
N ILE A 386 -8.15 25.15 -10.91
CA ILE A 386 -7.30 24.83 -12.07
C ILE A 386 -6.10 23.97 -11.65
N THR A 387 -5.41 24.32 -10.57
CA THR A 387 -4.28 23.52 -10.08
C THR A 387 -4.71 22.14 -9.58
N GLU A 388 -5.88 22.00 -8.96
CA GLU A 388 -6.42 20.70 -8.55
C GLU A 388 -6.78 19.82 -9.76
N PHE A 389 -7.36 20.40 -10.82
CA PHE A 389 -7.61 19.66 -12.06
C PHE A 389 -6.32 19.22 -12.74
N ILE A 390 -5.29 20.07 -12.77
CA ILE A 390 -3.96 19.71 -13.30
C ILE A 390 -3.36 18.60 -12.44
N TRP A 391 -3.43 18.73 -11.10
CA TRP A 391 -2.93 17.73 -10.17
C TRP A 391 -3.62 16.38 -10.38
N LEU A 392 -4.94 16.34 -10.50
CA LEU A 392 -5.70 15.13 -10.78
C LEU A 392 -5.26 14.47 -12.10
N GLY A 393 -5.03 15.26 -13.15
CA GLY A 393 -4.53 14.76 -14.43
C GLY A 393 -3.10 14.19 -14.34
N VAL A 394 -2.20 14.90 -13.65
CA VAL A 394 -0.82 14.43 -13.41
C VAL A 394 -0.82 13.15 -12.59
N ALA A 395 -1.61 13.09 -11.52
CA ALA A 395 -1.79 11.91 -10.70
C ALA A 395 -2.25 10.73 -11.55
N MET A 396 -3.30 10.89 -12.36
CA MET A 396 -3.79 9.82 -13.25
C MET A 396 -2.72 9.31 -14.24
N ILE A 397 -1.91 10.20 -14.81
CA ILE A 397 -0.83 9.80 -15.74
C ILE A 397 0.25 9.00 -15.00
N VAL A 398 0.64 9.43 -13.81
CA VAL A 398 1.59 8.70 -12.97
C VAL A 398 1.02 7.33 -12.59
N SER A 399 -0.28 7.24 -12.27
CA SER A 399 -0.94 5.96 -12.00
C SER A 399 -0.92 4.97 -13.16
N VAL A 400 -0.98 5.47 -14.40
CA VAL A 400 -1.00 4.64 -15.61
C VAL A 400 0.40 4.19 -16.02
N GLY A 401 1.44 4.98 -15.69
CA GLY A 401 2.83 4.70 -16.05
C GLY A 401 3.59 3.80 -15.07
N GLU A 402 3.06 3.56 -13.87
CA GLU A 402 3.66 2.67 -12.89
C GLU A 402 3.39 1.20 -13.22
N GLY A 403 4.41 0.54 -13.76
CA GLY A 403 4.52 -0.92 -13.76
C GLY A 403 4.68 -1.48 -12.34
N GLU A 404 4.49 -2.79 -12.22
CA GLU A 404 4.61 -3.66 -11.04
C GLU A 404 5.38 -3.06 -9.84
N GLY A 405 4.67 -2.76 -8.73
CA GLY A 405 5.27 -2.77 -7.39
C GLY A 405 5.60 -1.46 -6.66
N THR A 406 4.68 -0.52 -6.50
CA THR A 406 4.91 0.70 -5.69
C THR A 406 3.93 0.85 -4.50
N GLN A 407 4.48 0.99 -3.27
CA GLN A 407 3.90 1.15 -1.91
C GLN A 407 3.37 2.56 -1.76
N GLU A 408 2.13 2.64 -1.34
CA GLU A 408 1.32 3.85 -1.47
C GLU A 408 1.57 4.93 -0.42
N LEU A 409 2.22 4.60 0.72
CA LEU A 409 2.44 5.57 1.79
C LEU A 409 3.87 6.07 1.94
N ALA A 410 4.86 5.26 1.55
CA ALA A 410 6.24 5.70 1.44
C ALA A 410 6.36 6.83 0.39
N ASP A 411 5.41 6.84 -0.55
CA ASP A 411 5.31 7.84 -1.59
C ASP A 411 4.47 9.06 -1.17
N LEU A 412 3.81 9.06 0.00
CA LEU A 412 3.05 10.24 0.46
C LEU A 412 3.93 11.50 0.53
N PRO A 413 5.16 11.47 1.11
CA PRO A 413 6.08 12.62 1.05
C PRO A 413 6.46 13.00 -0.38
N ALA A 414 6.68 12.02 -1.26
CA ALA A 414 7.02 12.25 -2.66
C ALA A 414 5.85 12.87 -3.44
N MET A 415 4.62 12.45 -3.14
CA MET A 415 3.37 12.96 -3.71
C MET A 415 3.05 14.35 -3.21
N VAL A 416 3.21 14.61 -1.90
CA VAL A 416 3.11 15.96 -1.35
C VAL A 416 4.17 16.85 -1.98
N ALA A 417 5.41 16.39 -2.14
CA ALA A 417 6.46 17.12 -2.82
C ALA A 417 6.11 17.38 -4.30
N LEU A 418 5.57 16.38 -5.01
CA LEU A 418 5.15 16.51 -6.41
C LEU A 418 3.97 17.48 -6.56
N HIS A 419 2.96 17.40 -5.70
CA HIS A 419 1.85 18.34 -5.66
C HIS A 419 2.36 19.76 -5.39
N VAL A 420 3.28 19.93 -4.43
CA VAL A 420 3.95 21.22 -4.17
C VAL A 420 4.72 21.71 -5.40
N VAL A 421 5.41 20.83 -6.13
CA VAL A 421 6.13 21.17 -7.36
C VAL A 421 5.17 21.58 -8.48
N VAL A 422 4.08 20.85 -8.71
CA VAL A 422 3.04 21.16 -9.70
C VAL A 422 2.39 22.51 -9.38
N TYR A 423 2.02 22.70 -8.11
CA TYR A 423 1.45 23.95 -7.61
C TYR A 423 2.43 25.12 -7.77
N PHE A 424 3.69 24.95 -7.37
CA PHE A 424 4.75 25.95 -7.57
C PHE A 424 4.94 26.28 -9.05
N ALA A 425 5.03 25.26 -9.91
CA ALA A 425 5.28 25.40 -11.33
C ALA A 425 4.17 26.21 -12.00
N TYR A 426 2.91 25.91 -11.71
CA TYR A 426 1.76 26.65 -12.25
C TYR A 426 1.88 28.17 -11.98
N PHE A 427 2.09 28.55 -10.72
CA PHE A 427 2.19 29.96 -10.35
C PHE A 427 3.46 30.64 -10.87
N PHE A 428 4.61 29.95 -10.76
CA PHE A 428 5.88 30.49 -11.19
C PHE A 428 5.90 30.74 -12.70
N PHE A 429 5.52 29.74 -13.51
CA PHE A 429 5.56 29.86 -14.97
C PHE A 429 4.49 30.83 -15.50
N GLY A 430 3.27 30.81 -14.97
CA GLY A 430 2.22 31.75 -15.37
C GLY A 430 2.63 33.21 -15.12
N GLU A 431 3.11 33.50 -13.91
CA GLU A 431 3.55 34.85 -13.53
C GLU A 431 4.84 35.24 -14.24
N ARG A 432 5.77 34.31 -14.46
CA ARG A 432 6.98 34.58 -15.24
C ARG A 432 6.64 34.95 -16.67
N ALA A 433 5.69 34.26 -17.30
CA ALA A 433 5.34 34.48 -18.70
C ALA A 433 4.60 35.81 -18.95
N SER A 434 3.75 36.24 -18.01
CA SER A 434 2.84 37.37 -18.25
C SER A 434 2.55 38.27 -17.06
N GLY A 435 3.13 38.01 -15.89
CA GLY A 435 2.73 38.64 -14.63
C GLY A 435 1.37 38.15 -14.10
N GLN A 436 0.74 37.18 -14.77
CA GLN A 436 -0.61 36.70 -14.47
C GLN A 436 -0.70 35.17 -14.57
N THR A 437 -1.38 34.56 -13.60
CA THR A 437 -1.92 33.19 -13.71
C THR A 437 -3.26 33.19 -14.43
N VAL A 438 -3.83 32.03 -14.75
CA VAL A 438 -5.09 31.95 -15.51
C VAL A 438 -6.23 32.66 -14.76
N GLY A 439 -6.41 32.42 -13.46
CA GLY A 439 -7.41 33.10 -12.63
C GLY A 439 -7.21 34.62 -12.57
N LYS A 440 -5.95 35.08 -12.50
CA LYS A 440 -5.62 36.51 -12.55
C LYS A 440 -5.92 37.15 -13.92
N ARG A 441 -5.69 36.42 -15.01
CA ARG A 441 -6.05 36.88 -16.37
C ARG A 441 -7.57 37.04 -16.49
N LEU A 442 -8.33 36.05 -16.04
CA LEU A 442 -9.80 36.08 -16.05
C LEU A 442 -10.35 37.28 -15.26
N LEU A 443 -9.70 37.65 -14.15
CA LEU A 443 -10.10 38.81 -13.35
C LEU A 443 -9.40 40.13 -13.71
N SER A 444 -8.58 40.14 -14.76
CA SER A 444 -7.86 41.31 -15.26
C SER A 444 -6.97 41.98 -14.19
N ILE A 445 -6.22 41.19 -13.42
CA ILE A 445 -5.25 41.69 -12.42
C ILE A 445 -3.85 41.15 -12.71
N ALA A 446 -2.79 41.91 -12.45
CA ALA A 446 -1.43 41.53 -12.76
C ALA A 446 -0.43 41.89 -11.67
N VAL A 447 0.64 41.09 -11.58
CA VAL A 447 1.75 41.27 -10.67
C VAL A 447 2.82 42.10 -11.37
N ILE A 448 3.19 43.21 -10.76
CA ILE A 448 4.23 44.11 -11.25
C ILE A 448 5.23 44.43 -10.13
N SER A 449 6.41 44.92 -10.52
CA SER A 449 7.39 45.49 -9.59
C SER A 449 6.83 46.73 -8.91
N HIS A 450 7.33 47.06 -7.71
CA HIS A 450 7.07 48.34 -7.04
C HIS A 450 7.51 49.56 -7.87
N THR A 451 8.37 49.36 -8.89
CA THR A 451 8.80 50.37 -9.86
C THR A 451 7.84 50.54 -11.03
N GLY A 452 6.72 49.80 -11.08
CA GLY A 452 5.76 49.90 -12.19
C GLY A 452 6.16 49.13 -13.45
N THR A 453 7.27 48.39 -13.41
CA THR A 453 7.77 47.56 -14.50
C THR A 453 7.42 46.09 -14.30
N ARG A 454 7.69 45.26 -15.30
CA ARG A 454 7.51 43.80 -15.19
C ARG A 454 8.36 43.25 -14.04
N ALA A 455 7.75 42.42 -13.18
CA ALA A 455 8.48 41.80 -12.08
C ALA A 455 9.61 40.91 -12.60
N SER A 456 10.77 40.96 -11.93
CA SER A 456 11.93 40.16 -12.30
C SER A 456 11.70 38.68 -11.98
N ARG A 457 12.43 37.77 -12.64
CA ARG A 457 12.34 36.33 -12.38
C ARG A 457 12.61 35.99 -10.91
N ARG A 458 13.61 36.66 -10.30
CA ARG A 458 13.96 36.50 -8.88
C ARG A 458 12.83 36.97 -7.97
N SER A 459 12.20 38.09 -8.30
CA SER A 459 11.08 38.64 -7.55
C SER A 459 9.86 37.68 -7.59
N ILE A 460 9.54 37.14 -8.76
CA ILE A 460 8.46 36.13 -8.91
C ILE A 460 8.78 34.84 -8.16
N LEU A 461 10.05 34.41 -8.17
CA LEU A 461 10.52 33.23 -7.44
C LEU A 461 10.33 33.40 -5.93
N ILE A 462 10.87 34.47 -5.34
CA ILE A 462 10.77 34.78 -3.89
C ILE A 462 9.31 34.85 -3.45
N ARG A 463 8.48 35.53 -4.24
CA ARG A 463 7.06 35.72 -3.94
C ARG A 463 6.27 34.42 -3.93
N ASN A 464 6.64 33.46 -4.79
CA ASN A 464 5.99 32.16 -4.82
C ASN A 464 6.57 31.22 -3.76
N LEU A 465 7.89 31.18 -3.52
CA LEU A 465 8.56 30.43 -2.43
C LEU A 465 8.02 30.73 -1.03
N LEU A 466 7.52 31.94 -0.80
CA LEU A 466 6.94 32.37 0.48
C LEU A 466 5.42 32.23 0.53
N ARG A 467 4.81 31.59 -0.47
CA ARG A 467 3.39 31.25 -0.44
C ARG A 467 3.18 30.15 0.62
N PRO A 468 2.06 30.14 1.36
CA PRO A 468 1.75 29.01 2.22
C PRO A 468 1.68 27.72 1.39
N TRP A 469 2.60 26.80 1.66
CA TRP A 469 2.73 25.49 1.02
C TRP A 469 1.98 24.39 1.76
N LEU A 470 1.28 24.73 2.84
CA LEU A 470 0.62 23.72 3.65
C LEU A 470 -0.54 23.06 2.89
N PRO A 471 -0.73 21.74 3.09
CA PRO A 471 -1.78 20.96 2.46
C PRO A 471 -3.21 21.45 2.76
N LEU A 472 -3.39 22.22 3.82
CA LEU A 472 -4.64 22.91 4.18
C LEU A 472 -4.67 24.32 3.56
N VAL A 473 -4.67 24.33 2.23
CA VAL A 473 -4.84 25.49 1.36
C VAL A 473 -5.91 26.46 1.91
N PRO A 474 -7.15 26.03 2.24
CA PRO A 474 -8.23 26.97 2.58
C PRO A 474 -8.00 27.71 3.91
N VAL A 475 -7.48 27.04 4.94
CA VAL A 475 -7.20 27.62 6.26
C VAL A 475 -6.01 28.58 6.19
N ALA A 476 -4.94 28.19 5.48
CA ALA A 476 -3.79 29.04 5.26
C ALA A 476 -4.13 30.31 4.48
N TYR A 477 -5.16 30.29 3.62
CA TYR A 477 -5.62 31.47 2.89
C TYR A 477 -6.49 32.42 3.72
N VAL A 478 -7.29 31.93 4.66
CA VAL A 478 -7.98 32.81 5.62
C VAL A 478 -6.96 33.53 6.50
N VAL A 479 -5.97 32.79 7.03
CA VAL A 479 -4.90 33.37 7.88
C VAL A 479 -4.00 34.31 7.08
N GLY A 480 -3.56 33.92 5.87
CA GLY A 480 -2.75 34.77 4.98
C GLY A 480 -3.51 36.02 4.48
N SER A 481 -4.84 35.96 4.45
CA SER A 481 -5.70 37.10 4.12
C SER A 481 -5.81 38.13 5.24
N ILE A 482 -5.67 37.72 6.50
CA ILE A 482 -5.67 38.64 7.64
C ILE A 482 -4.45 39.59 7.55
N VAL A 483 -3.29 39.07 7.11
CA VAL A 483 -2.06 39.87 6.92
C VAL A 483 -2.19 40.92 5.81
N LEU A 484 -3.04 40.68 4.80
CA LEU A 484 -3.30 41.66 3.72
C LEU A 484 -4.00 42.93 4.22
N PHE A 485 -4.74 42.86 5.33
CA PHE A 485 -5.39 44.03 5.92
C PHE A 485 -4.43 44.89 6.76
N ALA A 486 -3.29 44.33 7.18
CA ALA A 486 -2.28 45.04 7.97
C ALA A 486 -1.34 45.93 7.12
N THR A 487 -1.34 45.80 5.78
CA THR A 487 -0.41 46.52 4.91
C THR A 487 -1.09 47.58 4.05
N SER A 488 -0.41 48.72 3.87
CA SER A 488 -0.94 49.87 3.13
C SER A 488 -1.22 49.53 1.66
N ALA A 489 -0.36 48.75 0.99
CA ALA A 489 -0.53 48.34 -0.40
C ALA A 489 -1.18 46.95 -0.58
N ARG A 490 -1.74 46.37 0.49
CA ARG A 490 -2.32 45.01 0.50
C ARG A 490 -1.35 43.99 -0.09
N GLN A 491 -0.14 43.97 0.44
CA GLN A 491 0.92 43.04 0.06
C GLN A 491 0.96 41.89 1.07
N ARG A 492 1.16 40.66 0.58
CA ARG A 492 1.50 39.52 1.44
C ARG A 492 2.97 39.63 1.85
N VAL A 493 3.39 38.86 2.85
CA VAL A 493 4.80 38.76 3.28
C VAL A 493 5.72 38.49 2.08
N GLY A 494 5.35 37.56 1.21
CA GLY A 494 6.10 37.28 -0.02
C GLY A 494 6.10 38.44 -1.03
N ASP A 495 5.03 39.25 -1.10
CA ASP A 495 4.97 40.40 -2.01
C ASP A 495 5.86 41.56 -1.50
N LEU A 496 5.91 41.75 -0.17
CA LEU A 496 6.79 42.73 0.50
C LEU A 496 8.27 42.41 0.26
N LEU A 497 8.67 41.17 0.54
CA LEU A 497 10.06 40.72 0.37
C LEU A 497 10.49 40.67 -1.10
N ALA A 498 9.55 40.41 -2.02
CA ALA A 498 9.83 40.43 -3.44
C ALA A 498 9.78 41.82 -4.08
N GLY A 499 9.34 42.85 -3.34
CA GLY A 499 9.16 44.22 -3.87
C GLY A 499 8.12 44.28 -5.00
N THR A 500 7.00 43.58 -4.84
CA THR A 500 5.94 43.47 -5.87
C THR A 500 4.59 43.95 -5.39
N ILE A 501 3.75 44.37 -6.33
CA ILE A 501 2.37 44.76 -6.09
C ILE A 501 1.45 44.13 -7.13
N VAL A 502 0.20 43.85 -6.76
CA VAL A 502 -0.83 43.38 -7.70
C VAL A 502 -1.79 44.53 -7.99
N VAL A 503 -1.91 44.86 -9.28
CA VAL A 503 -2.71 45.97 -9.79
C VAL A 503 -3.79 45.48 -10.73
N ASP A 504 -4.82 46.29 -10.92
CA ASP A 504 -5.79 46.08 -11.99
C ASP A 504 -5.12 46.38 -13.35
N VAL A 505 -5.32 45.50 -14.32
CA VAL A 505 -4.92 45.74 -15.70
C VAL A 505 -5.98 46.62 -16.35
N PRO A 506 -5.62 47.81 -16.87
CA PRO A 506 -6.57 48.65 -17.59
C PRO A 506 -7.15 47.87 -18.76
N ARG A 507 -8.47 47.62 -18.76
CA ARG A 507 -9.14 47.18 -19.98
C ARG A 507 -9.05 48.34 -20.96
N ALA A 508 -8.52 48.09 -22.15
CA ALA A 508 -8.60 49.05 -23.26
C ALA A 508 -10.06 49.47 -23.39
N HIS A 509 -10.38 50.69 -22.96
CA HIS A 509 -11.73 51.21 -23.12
C HIS A 509 -11.93 51.41 -24.63
N ALA A 510 -12.95 50.75 -25.19
CA ALA A 510 -13.49 51.18 -26.48
C ALA A 510 -13.78 52.70 -26.39
N PRO A 511 -13.45 53.49 -27.43
CA PRO A 511 -13.58 54.92 -27.36
C PRO A 511 -15.04 55.30 -27.10
N ARG A 512 -15.27 56.08 -26.04
CA ARG A 512 -16.55 56.73 -25.82
C ARG A 512 -16.70 57.79 -26.91
N THR A 513 -17.46 57.49 -27.95
CA THR A 513 -18.01 58.51 -28.86
C THR A 513 -18.99 59.37 -28.06
N ARG A 514 -18.85 60.69 -28.24
CA ARG A 514 -19.54 61.75 -27.50
C ARG A 514 -21.05 61.69 -27.59
#